data_AF-A0A2T7M5K9-F1
#
_entry.id   AF-A0A2T7M5K9-F1
#
_cell.length_a   1.000
_cell.length_b   1.000
_cell.length_c   1.000
_cell.angle_alpha   90.00
_cell.angle_beta   90.00
_cell.angle_gamma   90.00
#
_symmetry.space_group_name_H-M   'P 1'
#
loop_
_entity.id
_entity.type
_entity.pdbx_description
1 polymer ?
#
loop_
_entity_poly.entity_id
_entity_poly.type
_entity_poly.pdbx_seq_one_letter_code
_entity_poly.pdbx_strand_id
1 'polypeptide(L)'
;MKLRADIVEMLRNGHTHAEIMRTFRVAHKTVKAHRVALHMPDPKRGGHVLRPIKDEFYARTEPVDGGHLRWTGHHANGVPRLGRQGKHPSAYRVGFRLHHGREPIGHAKPGCGYPQCVAPAHLEDRPMRAQLRSQMAGIFGGAL
;
A
#
# COMPACT_ATOMS: atom_id res chain seq x y z
N MET A 1 -21.65 -36.16 -14.37
CA MET A 1 -22.52 -35.15 -13.72
C MET A 1 -23.45 -34.58 -14.78
N LYS A 2 -24.76 -34.43 -14.50
CA LYS A 2 -25.68 -33.76 -15.43
C LYS A 2 -25.46 -32.25 -15.36
N LEU A 3 -25.11 -31.63 -16.48
CA LEU A 3 -24.97 -30.18 -16.59
C LEU A 3 -26.37 -29.53 -16.60
N ARG A 4 -26.58 -28.53 -15.75
CA ARG A 4 -27.76 -27.69 -15.82
C ARG A 4 -27.55 -26.61 -16.87
N ALA A 5 -28.49 -26.50 -17.82
CA ALA A 5 -28.39 -25.62 -18.97
C ALA A 5 -28.28 -24.13 -18.59
N ASP A 6 -29.03 -23.71 -17.57
CA ASP A 6 -29.06 -22.34 -17.03
C ASP A 6 -27.69 -21.88 -16.49
N ILE A 7 -26.99 -22.74 -15.76
CA ILE A 7 -25.63 -22.48 -15.25
C ILE A 7 -24.63 -22.42 -16.42
N VAL A 8 -24.76 -23.31 -17.40
CA VAL A 8 -23.89 -23.35 -18.58
C VAL A 8 -24.03 -22.07 -19.40
N GLU A 9 -25.26 -21.60 -19.59
CA GLU A 9 -25.55 -20.36 -20.29
C GLU A 9 -24.93 -19.14 -19.59
N MET A 10 -25.13 -18.99 -18.28
CA MET A 10 -24.50 -17.89 -17.55
C MET A 10 -22.96 -17.97 -17.56
N LEU A 11 -22.38 -19.17 -17.49
CA LEU A 11 -20.93 -19.35 -17.59
C LEU A 11 -20.39 -18.93 -18.96
N ARG A 12 -21.10 -19.28 -20.05
CA ARG A 12 -20.73 -18.89 -21.42
C ARG A 12 -20.87 -17.38 -21.65
N ASN A 13 -21.84 -16.75 -20.99
CA ASN A 13 -22.04 -15.30 -21.02
C ASN A 13 -21.05 -14.52 -20.13
N GLY A 14 -20.08 -15.20 -19.49
CA GLY A 14 -19.00 -14.57 -18.75
C GLY A 14 -19.37 -14.14 -17.32
N HIS A 15 -20.53 -14.53 -16.80
CA HIS A 15 -20.91 -14.22 -15.42
C HIS A 15 -19.97 -14.88 -14.41
N THR A 16 -19.76 -14.20 -13.29
CA THR A 16 -18.95 -14.68 -12.17
C THR A 16 -19.66 -15.82 -11.42
N HIS A 17 -18.88 -16.65 -10.71
CA HIS A 17 -19.46 -17.69 -9.86
C HIS A 17 -20.41 -17.09 -8.80
N ALA A 18 -20.07 -15.92 -8.25
CA ALA A 18 -20.88 -15.26 -7.23
C ALA A 18 -22.25 -14.84 -7.77
N GLU A 19 -22.30 -14.31 -8.99
CA GLU A 19 -23.55 -13.95 -9.65
C GLU A 19 -24.41 -15.20 -9.92
N ILE A 20 -23.81 -16.26 -10.46
CA ILE A 20 -24.52 -17.53 -10.73
C ILE A 20 -25.07 -18.14 -9.43
N MET A 21 -24.27 -18.14 -8.36
CA MET A 21 -24.69 -18.61 -7.04
C MET A 21 -25.87 -17.79 -6.50
N ARG A 22 -25.83 -16.46 -6.63
CA ARG A 22 -26.89 -15.56 -6.19
C ARG A 22 -28.18 -15.75 -6.98
N THR A 23 -28.07 -15.88 -8.31
CA THR A 23 -29.22 -16.04 -9.22
C THR A 23 -29.92 -17.38 -9.00
N PHE A 24 -29.18 -18.49 -9.02
CA PHE A 24 -29.77 -19.83 -8.97
C PHE A 24 -29.77 -20.46 -7.57
N ARG A 25 -29.30 -19.74 -6.54
CA ARG A 25 -29.17 -20.21 -5.15
C ARG A 25 -28.44 -21.55 -5.05
N VAL A 26 -27.41 -21.73 -5.87
CA VAL A 26 -26.58 -22.95 -5.89
C VAL A 26 -25.30 -22.76 -5.11
N ALA A 27 -24.77 -23.86 -4.57
CA ALA A 27 -23.48 -23.85 -3.91
C ALA A 27 -22.33 -23.60 -4.92
N HIS A 28 -21.26 -22.96 -4.46
CA HIS A 28 -20.05 -22.71 -5.25
C HIS A 28 -19.50 -23.99 -5.90
N LYS A 29 -19.53 -25.12 -5.19
CA LYS A 29 -19.09 -26.43 -5.69
C LYS A 29 -19.84 -26.86 -6.96
N THR A 30 -21.12 -26.52 -7.06
CA THR A 30 -21.96 -26.83 -8.22
C THR A 30 -21.49 -26.04 -9.43
N VAL A 31 -21.33 -24.72 -9.29
CA VAL A 31 -20.85 -23.85 -10.38
C VAL A 31 -19.44 -24.26 -10.83
N LYS A 32 -18.55 -24.54 -9.89
CA LYS A 32 -17.18 -25.03 -10.18
C LYS A 32 -17.20 -26.33 -10.97
N ALA A 33 -18.03 -27.30 -10.57
CA ALA A 33 -18.13 -28.58 -11.29
C ALA A 33 -18.65 -28.41 -12.72
N HIS A 34 -19.57 -27.46 -12.96
CA HIS A 34 -20.05 -27.15 -14.31
C HIS A 34 -18.95 -26.51 -15.16
N ARG A 35 -18.19 -25.57 -14.59
CA ARG A 35 -17.04 -24.95 -15.27
C ARG A 35 -15.97 -25.96 -15.68
N VAL A 36 -15.62 -26.88 -14.77
CA VAL A 36 -14.66 -27.96 -15.03
C VAL A 36 -15.16 -28.89 -16.14
N ALA A 37 -16.43 -29.30 -16.08
CA ALA A 37 -17.04 -30.15 -17.09
C ALA A 37 -17.18 -29.47 -18.48
N LEU A 38 -17.14 -28.13 -18.53
CA LEU A 38 -17.06 -27.36 -19.77
C LEU A 38 -15.63 -27.10 -20.25
N HIS A 39 -14.61 -27.60 -19.54
CA HIS A 39 -13.19 -27.31 -19.79
C HIS A 39 -12.88 -25.80 -19.86
N MET A 40 -13.64 -24.99 -19.13
CA MET A 40 -13.40 -23.55 -19.07
C MET A 40 -12.21 -23.25 -18.15
N PRO A 41 -11.32 -22.30 -18.54
CA PRO A 41 -10.21 -21.90 -17.69
C PRO A 41 -10.74 -21.31 -16.38
N ASP A 42 -9.98 -21.40 -15.29
CA ASP A 42 -10.39 -20.76 -14.03
C ASP A 42 -10.69 -19.26 -14.25
N PRO A 43 -11.69 -18.69 -13.55
CA PRO A 43 -11.93 -17.27 -13.64
C PRO A 43 -10.64 -16.54 -13.25
N LYS A 44 -10.20 -15.58 -14.08
CA LYS A 44 -9.08 -14.73 -13.71
C LYS A 44 -9.44 -14.10 -12.36
N ARG A 45 -8.66 -14.39 -11.31
CA ARG A 45 -8.78 -13.65 -10.06
C ARG A 45 -8.57 -12.19 -10.42
N GLY A 46 -9.58 -11.36 -10.20
CA GLY A 46 -9.44 -9.92 -10.40
C GLY A 46 -8.26 -9.47 -9.55
N GLY A 47 -7.20 -8.96 -10.18
CA GLY A 47 -6.16 -8.25 -9.46
C GLY A 47 -6.81 -7.03 -8.82
N HIS A 48 -6.59 -6.79 -7.54
CA HIS A 48 -6.91 -5.47 -7.00
C HIS A 48 -6.02 -4.48 -7.73
N VAL A 49 -6.63 -3.54 -8.46
CA VAL A 49 -5.89 -2.39 -9.00
C VAL A 49 -5.36 -1.63 -7.79
N LEU A 50 -4.06 -1.75 -7.54
CA LEU A 50 -3.45 -1.03 -6.44
C LEU A 50 -3.52 0.45 -6.76
N ARG A 51 -4.02 1.24 -5.81
CA ARG A 51 -4.01 2.69 -5.93
C ARG A 51 -2.56 3.18 -6.11
N PRO A 52 -2.36 4.33 -6.75
CA PRO A 52 -1.06 5.01 -6.74
C PRO A 52 -0.55 5.13 -5.31
N ILE A 53 0.74 4.84 -5.11
CA ILE A 53 1.35 4.82 -3.77
C ILE A 53 1.22 6.17 -3.04
N LYS A 54 1.18 7.26 -3.82
CA LYS A 54 0.94 8.63 -3.33
C LYS A 54 -0.42 8.74 -2.63
N ASP A 55 -1.47 8.24 -3.27
CA ASP A 55 -2.83 8.32 -2.75
C ASP A 55 -3.00 7.44 -1.52
N GLU A 56 -2.41 6.24 -1.55
CA GLU A 56 -2.38 5.34 -0.40
C GLU A 56 -1.63 5.94 0.82
N PHE A 57 -0.59 6.74 0.56
CA PHE A 57 0.16 7.43 1.58
C PHE A 57 -0.68 8.55 2.20
N TYR A 58 -1.20 9.47 1.38
CA TYR A 58 -1.96 10.61 1.90
C TYR A 58 -3.30 10.21 2.54
N ALA A 59 -3.91 9.10 2.10
CA ALA A 59 -5.10 8.56 2.75
C ALA A 59 -4.85 8.06 4.19
N ARG A 60 -3.59 7.95 4.62
CA ARG A 60 -3.18 7.51 5.97
C ARG A 60 -2.37 8.58 6.69
N THR A 61 -2.53 9.84 6.28
CA THR A 61 -1.96 11.00 6.94
C THR A 61 -3.03 11.97 7.37
N GLU A 62 -2.78 12.63 8.47
CA GLU A 62 -3.60 13.73 8.96
C GLU A 62 -2.72 14.97 9.13
N PRO A 63 -3.09 16.11 8.52
CA PRO A 63 -2.42 17.38 8.75
C PRO A 63 -2.51 17.79 10.22
N VAL A 64 -1.41 18.28 10.74
CA VAL A 64 -1.29 18.89 12.07
C VAL A 64 -0.51 20.21 11.94
N ASP A 65 -0.46 21.00 13.01
CA ASP A 65 0.16 22.33 13.01
C ASP A 65 1.59 22.32 12.45
N GLY A 66 2.01 23.44 11.86
CA GLY A 66 3.38 23.60 11.35
C GLY A 66 3.69 22.80 10.07
N GLY A 67 2.68 22.36 9.33
CA GLY A 67 2.86 21.59 8.09
C GLY A 67 3.34 20.15 8.34
N HIS A 68 3.21 19.66 9.58
CA HIS A 68 3.52 18.28 9.92
C HIS A 68 2.40 17.35 9.45
N LEU A 69 2.73 16.07 9.27
CA LEU A 69 1.75 15.03 8.99
C LEU A 69 1.87 13.93 10.05
N ARG A 70 0.76 13.65 10.73
CA ARG A 70 0.60 12.51 11.62
C ARG A 70 0.25 11.27 10.81
N TRP A 71 0.90 10.14 11.10
CA TRP A 71 0.55 8.86 10.47
C TRP A 71 -0.66 8.23 11.19
N THR A 72 -1.73 7.96 10.45
CA THR A 72 -2.95 7.30 10.96
C THR A 72 -3.02 5.81 10.59
N GLY A 73 -2.01 5.31 9.87
CA GLY A 73 -1.90 3.90 9.50
C GLY A 73 -1.20 3.02 10.53
N HIS A 74 -0.89 1.79 10.10
CA HIS A 74 -0.23 0.79 10.91
C HIS A 74 1.22 1.17 11.28
N HIS A 75 1.65 0.80 12.48
CA HIS A 75 3.02 0.89 12.95
C HIS A 75 3.59 -0.51 13.20
N ALA A 76 4.84 -0.76 12.78
CA ALA A 76 5.56 -1.98 13.10
C ALA A 76 6.87 -1.62 13.79
N ASN A 77 7.09 -2.12 15.01
CA ASN A 77 8.25 -1.80 15.86
C ASN A 77 8.48 -0.27 15.98
N GLY A 78 7.41 0.49 16.21
CA GLY A 78 7.46 1.96 16.31
C GLY A 78 7.72 2.70 14.98
N VAL A 79 7.77 2.00 13.84
CA VAL A 79 7.97 2.60 12.53
C VAL A 79 6.64 2.64 11.76
N PRO A 80 6.20 3.79 11.23
CA PRO A 80 4.99 3.87 10.41
C PRO A 80 5.17 3.06 9.12
N ARG A 81 4.23 2.15 8.84
CA ARG A 81 4.27 1.23 7.69
C ARG A 81 3.09 1.45 6.77
N LEU A 82 3.39 1.54 5.48
CA LEU A 82 2.42 1.50 4.41
C LEU A 82 2.24 0.04 3.97
N GLY A 83 1.21 -0.63 4.49
CA GLY A 83 0.86 -1.98 4.04
C GLY A 83 0.28 -1.94 2.63
N ARG A 84 1.01 -2.52 1.67
CA ARG A 84 0.57 -2.71 0.28
C ARG A 84 0.75 -4.19 -0.08
N GLN A 85 -0.07 -4.75 -0.97
CA GLN A 85 -0.04 -6.19 -1.26
C GLN A 85 1.40 -6.68 -1.54
N GLY A 86 1.89 -7.58 -0.69
CA GLY A 86 3.22 -8.18 -0.77
C GLY A 86 4.41 -7.28 -0.38
N LYS A 87 4.21 -5.99 -0.07
CA LYS A 87 5.28 -5.06 0.33
C LYS A 87 4.85 -4.12 1.44
N HIS A 88 5.72 -3.94 2.45
CA HIS A 88 5.46 -3.05 3.59
C HIS A 88 6.54 -1.96 3.74
N PRO A 89 6.69 -1.05 2.75
CA PRO A 89 7.63 0.06 2.88
C PRO A 89 7.28 0.93 4.10
N SER A 90 8.29 1.55 4.70
CA SER A 90 8.03 2.57 5.73
C SER A 90 7.39 3.81 5.11
N ALA A 91 6.50 4.46 5.84
CA ALA A 91 5.91 5.73 5.44
C ALA A 91 7.01 6.78 5.21
N TYR A 92 8.09 6.77 6.03
CA TYR A 92 9.26 7.62 5.83
C TYR A 92 9.93 7.42 4.47
N ARG A 93 10.12 6.17 4.02
CA ARG A 93 10.75 5.93 2.71
C ARG A 93 9.85 6.36 1.56
N VAL A 94 8.54 6.19 1.70
CA VAL A 94 7.55 6.65 0.72
C VAL A 94 7.53 8.18 0.65
N GLY A 95 7.34 8.85 1.79
CA GLY A 95 7.32 10.31 1.86
C GLY A 95 8.61 10.94 1.34
N PHE A 96 9.77 10.38 1.71
CA PHE A 96 11.06 10.85 1.21
C PHE A 96 11.12 10.84 -0.33
N ARG A 97 10.69 9.74 -0.97
CA ARG A 97 10.67 9.65 -2.44
C ARG A 97 9.68 10.60 -3.09
N LEU A 98 8.53 10.81 -2.46
CA LEU A 98 7.51 11.73 -2.97
C LEU A 98 8.03 13.17 -3.07
N HIS A 99 8.94 13.56 -2.16
CA HIS A 99 9.53 14.90 -2.18
C HIS A 99 10.85 14.97 -2.96
N HIS A 100 11.79 14.07 -2.67
CA HIS A 100 13.16 14.14 -3.20
C HIS A 100 13.34 13.45 -4.56
N GLY A 101 12.33 12.72 -5.05
CA GLY A 101 12.40 12.01 -6.34
C GLY A 101 13.43 10.87 -6.40
N ARG A 102 14.07 10.51 -5.28
CA ARG A 102 15.10 9.46 -5.20
C ARG A 102 14.90 8.58 -3.97
N GLU A 103 15.47 7.37 -4.01
CA GLU A 103 15.54 6.50 -2.84
C GLU A 103 16.45 7.11 -1.75
N PRO A 104 16.08 7.00 -0.46
CA PRO A 104 16.94 7.48 0.62
C PRO A 104 18.17 6.60 0.76
N ILE A 105 19.31 7.24 1.04
CA ILE A 105 20.55 6.55 1.39
C ILE A 105 20.50 6.23 2.88
N GLY A 106 20.42 4.94 3.21
CA GLY A 106 20.20 4.45 4.56
C GLY A 106 18.78 4.74 5.07
N HIS A 107 18.66 5.12 6.34
CA HIS A 107 17.37 5.39 6.97
C HIS A 107 16.88 6.81 6.73
N ALA A 108 15.69 6.94 6.14
CA ALA A 108 14.89 8.16 6.18
C ALA A 108 14.27 8.36 7.57
N LYS A 109 14.43 9.56 8.13
CA LYS A 109 13.89 9.95 9.44
C LYS A 109 13.36 11.39 9.36
N PRO A 110 12.37 11.77 10.20
CA PRO A 110 12.00 13.17 10.34
C PRO A 110 13.17 13.99 10.89
N GLY A 111 13.44 15.14 10.27
CA GLY A 111 14.38 16.16 10.75
C GLY A 111 13.69 17.28 11.56
N CYS A 112 12.35 17.29 11.59
CA CYS A 112 11.57 18.26 12.35
C CYS A 112 11.34 17.85 13.81
N GLY A 113 10.86 18.79 14.64
CA GLY A 113 10.54 18.56 16.05
C GLY A 113 9.25 17.77 16.32
N TYR A 114 8.37 17.57 15.33
CA TYR A 114 7.11 16.84 15.54
C TYR A 114 7.33 15.32 15.64
N PRO A 115 6.85 14.65 16.71
CA PRO A 115 7.04 13.22 16.91
C PRO A 115 6.54 12.38 15.74
N GLN A 116 7.43 11.54 15.19
CA GLN A 116 7.12 10.60 14.10
C GLN A 116 6.48 11.25 12.86
N CYS A 117 6.77 12.52 12.60
CA CYS A 117 6.28 13.23 11.42
C CYS A 117 6.61 12.46 10.13
N VAL A 118 5.61 12.29 9.27
CA VAL A 118 5.77 11.66 7.94
C VAL A 118 5.71 12.66 6.79
N ALA A 119 5.62 13.98 7.07
CA ALA A 119 5.52 15.00 6.03
C ALA A 119 6.69 14.89 5.04
N PRO A 120 6.44 14.75 3.71
CA PRO A 120 7.48 14.51 2.72
C PRO A 120 8.67 15.47 2.78
N ALA A 121 8.40 16.77 2.99
CA ALA A 121 9.42 17.82 3.07
C ALA A 121 10.24 17.80 4.37
N HIS A 122 9.76 17.15 5.43
CA HIS A 122 10.44 17.06 6.73
C HIS A 122 11.31 15.81 6.86
N LEU A 123 11.44 15.01 5.79
CA LEU A 123 12.17 13.75 5.82
C LEU A 123 13.56 13.91 5.24
N GLU A 124 14.54 13.41 5.99
CA GLU A 124 15.95 13.47 5.67
C GLU A 124 16.54 12.06 5.67
N ASP A 125 17.50 11.80 4.81
CA ASP A 125 18.28 10.56 4.80
C ASP A 125 19.62 10.72 5.54
N ARG A 126 20.46 9.68 5.52
CA ARG A 126 21.70 9.67 6.32
C ARG A 126 22.69 10.76 5.89
N PRO A 127 23.00 10.96 4.59
CA PRO A 127 23.90 12.03 4.16
C PRO A 127 23.42 13.43 4.53
N MET A 128 22.12 13.73 4.35
CA MET A 128 21.55 15.03 4.71
C MET A 128 21.76 15.34 6.20
N ARG A 129 21.45 14.39 7.08
CA ARG A 129 21.65 14.53 8.52
C ARG A 129 23.13 14.68 8.90
N ALA A 130 24.03 13.97 8.21
CA ALA A 130 25.46 14.07 8.46
C ALA A 130 25.99 15.47 8.08
N GLN A 131 25.55 16.00 6.94
CA GLN A 131 25.88 17.35 6.48
C GLN A 131 25.39 18.40 7.48
N LEU A 132 24.14 18.32 7.93
CA LEU A 132 23.58 19.25 8.91
C LEU A 132 24.37 19.23 10.23
N ARG A 133 24.72 18.04 10.74
CA ARG A 133 25.56 17.91 11.95
C ARG A 133 26.94 18.54 11.76
N SER A 134 27.56 18.33 10.59
CA SER A 134 28.86 18.92 10.29
C SER A 134 28.79 20.44 10.21
N GLN A 135 27.74 21.00 9.61
CA GLN A 135 27.51 22.45 9.55
C GLN A 135 27.31 23.03 10.95
N MET A 136 26.47 22.40 11.78
CA MET A 136 26.23 22.82 13.16
C MET A 136 27.52 22.80 13.99
N ALA A 137 28.34 21.75 13.87
CA ALA A 137 29.61 21.65 14.59
C ALA A 137 30.61 22.74 14.17
N GLY A 138 30.63 23.11 12.89
CA GLY A 138 31.47 24.21 12.38
C GLY A 138 31.03 25.59 12.85
N ILE A 139 29.72 25.80 13.05
CA ILE A 139 29.17 27.11 13.48
C ILE A 139 29.28 27.28 14.99
N PHE A 140 28.94 26.26 15.78
CA PHE A 140 28.78 26.38 17.24
C PHE A 140 29.95 25.83 18.05
N GLY A 141 31.00 25.30 17.41
CA GLY A 141 32.14 24.70 18.11
C GLY A 141 31.73 23.41 18.81
N GLY A 142 31.81 22.29 18.12
CA GLY A 142 31.29 21.00 18.60
C GLY A 142 31.85 20.57 19.96
N ALA A 143 31.02 20.63 21.00
CA ALA A 143 31.11 19.77 22.17
C ALA A 143 29.90 18.83 22.12
N LEU A 144 30.17 17.52 22.01
CA LEU A 144 29.17 16.46 22.22
C LEU A 144 29.14 16.07 23.69
#